data_AF-A0A927UGQ9-F1
#
_entry.id   AF-A0A927UGQ9-F1
#
_cell.length_a   1.000
_cell.length_b   1.000
_cell.length_c   1.000
_cell.angle_alpha   90.00
_cell.angle_beta   90.00
_cell.angle_gamma   90.00
#
_symmetry.space_group_name_H-M   'P 1'
#
loop_
_entity.id
_entity.type
_entity.pdbx_description
1 polymer ?
#
loop_
_entity_poly.entity_id
_entity_poly.type
_entity_poly.pdbx_seq_one_letter_code
_entity_poly.pdbx_strand_id
1 'polypeptide(L)'
;MKKKLSNLKKDQNGFTLVELIVVLVILAILAALLVPALLGYIDRARNSKYLEEARSIYTALQAVNDENYANGLDHYASVAAAKDEINKLVSPTVVTSGDITYLSTDSSTDKHKYYTLKYVESLTFTSQDGSTVVVSMKTDGSGSWDTDTMTITAAKQTGNGNGTGTGGGSGSGSGN
;
A
#
# COMPACT_ATOMS: atom_id res chain seq x y z
N MET A 1 -34.11 -43.93 56.33
CA MET A 1 -34.48 -43.62 54.92
C MET A 1 -33.20 -43.40 54.12
N LYS A 2 -32.85 -44.31 53.18
CA LYS A 2 -31.70 -44.14 52.28
C LYS A 2 -32.23 -43.75 50.90
N LYS A 3 -32.07 -42.47 50.52
CA LYS A 3 -32.57 -41.91 49.26
C LYS A 3 -31.62 -42.34 48.12
N LYS A 4 -32.14 -43.12 47.16
CA LYS A 4 -31.47 -43.49 45.90
C LYS A 4 -31.04 -42.21 45.18
N LEU A 5 -29.73 -42.02 44.99
CA LEU A 5 -29.18 -41.05 44.05
C LEU A 5 -29.21 -41.70 42.66
N SER A 6 -30.29 -41.45 41.93
CA SER A 6 -30.51 -41.96 40.58
C SER A 6 -29.59 -41.27 39.58
N ASN A 7 -28.69 -42.06 39.00
CA ASN A 7 -28.26 -42.03 37.60
C ASN A 7 -27.99 -40.63 36.99
N LEU A 8 -26.78 -40.12 37.21
CA LEU A 8 -26.08 -39.33 36.20
C LEU A 8 -25.11 -40.25 35.46
N LYS A 9 -25.63 -41.19 34.66
CA LYS A 9 -24.80 -41.85 33.64
C LYS A 9 -24.53 -40.79 32.57
N LYS A 10 -23.42 -40.08 32.75
CA LYS A 10 -22.85 -39.20 31.74
C LYS A 10 -22.40 -40.12 30.60
N ASP A 11 -23.04 -40.03 29.45
CA ASP A 11 -22.61 -40.71 28.23
C ASP A 11 -21.22 -40.18 27.86
N GLN A 12 -20.18 -40.85 28.35
CA GLN A 12 -18.79 -40.54 28.06
C GLN A 12 -18.41 -41.22 26.75
N ASN A 13 -19.00 -40.76 25.65
CA ASN A 13 -18.47 -41.00 24.31
C ASN A 13 -17.29 -40.04 24.12
N GLY A 14 -16.13 -40.43 24.66
CA GLY A 14 -14.89 -39.70 24.45
C GLY A 14 -14.40 -39.89 23.02
N PHE A 15 -13.96 -38.79 22.38
CA PHE A 15 -13.21 -38.87 21.12
C PHE A 15 -12.03 -39.81 21.29
N THR A 16 -11.84 -40.73 20.35
CA THR A 16 -10.68 -41.60 20.36
C THR A 16 -9.42 -40.80 19.98
N LEU A 17 -8.27 -41.16 20.54
CA LEU A 17 -6.99 -40.54 20.14
C LEU A 17 -6.72 -40.69 18.64
N VAL A 18 -7.25 -41.77 18.05
CA VAL A 18 -7.13 -42.06 16.61
C VAL A 18 -7.95 -41.08 15.76
N GLU A 19 -9.18 -40.74 16.17
CA GLU A 19 -9.96 -39.72 15.47
C GLU A 19 -9.27 -38.35 15.51
N LEU A 20 -8.64 -38.01 16.65
CA LEU A 20 -7.94 -36.74 16.79
C LEU A 20 -6.67 -36.67 15.93
N ILE A 21 -5.86 -37.73 15.86
CA ILE A 21 -4.62 -37.72 15.07
C ILE A 21 -4.90 -37.65 13.57
N VAL A 22 -5.94 -38.33 13.07
CA VAL A 22 -6.31 -38.28 11.65
C VAL A 22 -6.72 -36.87 11.24
N VAL A 23 -7.47 -36.16 12.08
CA VAL A 23 -7.86 -34.77 11.83
C VAL A 23 -6.63 -33.85 11.80
N LEU A 24 -5.71 -33.98 12.77
CA LEU A 24 -4.48 -33.18 12.79
C LEU A 24 -3.60 -33.41 11.57
N VAL A 25 -3.52 -34.64 11.06
CA VAL A 25 -2.77 -34.96 9.83
C VAL A 25 -3.39 -34.28 8.61
N ILE A 26 -4.73 -34.32 8.47
CA ILE A 26 -5.41 -33.64 7.35
C ILE A 26 -5.21 -32.12 7.45
N LEU A 27 -5.35 -31.53 8.64
CA LEU A 27 -5.10 -30.10 8.87
C LEU A 27 -3.66 -29.71 8.55
N ALA A 28 -2.68 -30.55 8.88
CA ALA A 28 -1.27 -30.29 8.57
C ALA A 28 -1.01 -30.26 7.05
N ILE A 29 -1.59 -31.19 6.28
CA ILE A 29 -1.46 -31.23 4.82
C ILE A 29 -2.12 -30.00 4.19
N LEU A 30 -3.33 -29.64 4.64
CA LEU A 30 -4.04 -28.46 4.13
C LEU A 30 -3.29 -27.17 4.45
N ALA A 31 -2.79 -27.02 5.68
CA ALA A 31 -2.02 -25.86 6.08
C ALA A 31 -0.72 -25.73 5.26
N ALA A 32 -0.02 -26.82 5.00
CA ALA A 32 1.21 -26.81 4.21
C ALA A 32 1.02 -26.26 2.79
N LEU A 33 -0.12 -26.56 2.15
CA LEU A 33 -0.45 -26.04 0.81
C LEU A 33 -1.01 -24.62 0.85
N LEU A 34 -1.75 -24.28 1.90
CA LEU A 34 -2.47 -23.01 1.99
C LEU A 34 -1.59 -21.83 2.43
N VAL A 35 -0.62 -22.07 3.32
CA VAL A 35 0.24 -21.00 3.88
C VAL A 35 1.00 -20.22 2.78
N PRO A 36 1.68 -20.84 1.80
CA PRO A 36 2.39 -20.10 0.76
C PRO A 36 1.47 -19.21 -0.09
N ALA A 37 0.28 -19.71 -0.45
CA ALA A 37 -0.70 -18.98 -1.24
C ALA A 37 -1.27 -17.78 -0.45
N LEU A 38 -1.56 -17.97 0.83
CA LEU A 38 -2.07 -16.92 1.71
C LEU A 38 -1.04 -15.81 1.90
N LEU A 39 0.23 -16.14 2.13
CA LEU A 39 1.31 -15.15 2.26
C LEU A 39 1.44 -14.30 0.99
N GLY A 40 1.44 -14.93 -0.19
CA GLY A 40 1.49 -14.20 -1.46
C GLY A 40 0.27 -13.30 -1.70
N TYR A 41 -0.92 -13.70 -1.24
CA TYR A 41 -2.12 -12.87 -1.33
C TYR A 41 -2.05 -11.65 -0.39
N ILE A 42 -1.54 -11.83 0.83
CA ILE A 42 -1.35 -10.74 1.79
C ILE A 42 -0.37 -9.70 1.23
N ASP A 43 0.73 -10.12 0.62
CA ASP A 43 1.71 -9.19 0.03
C ASP A 43 1.12 -8.40 -1.14
N ARG A 44 0.31 -9.05 -2.00
CA ARG A 44 -0.43 -8.34 -3.06
C ARG A 44 -1.41 -7.33 -2.50
N ALA A 45 -2.18 -7.71 -1.48
CA ALA A 45 -3.13 -6.81 -0.83
C ALA A 45 -2.44 -5.59 -0.19
N ARG A 46 -1.27 -5.79 0.45
CA ARG A 46 -0.44 -4.70 0.98
C ARG A 46 0.04 -3.77 -0.12
N ASN A 47 0.55 -4.33 -1.22
CA ASN A 47 0.99 -3.53 -2.36
C ASN A 47 -0.15 -2.70 -2.96
N SER A 48 -1.34 -3.29 -3.12
CA SER A 48 -2.52 -2.54 -3.55
C SER A 48 -2.85 -1.41 -2.58
N LYS A 49 -2.80 -1.66 -1.26
CA LYS A 49 -3.03 -0.62 -0.26
C LYS A 49 -2.03 0.54 -0.38
N TYR A 50 -0.74 0.23 -0.53
CA TYR A 50 0.29 1.26 -0.71
C TYR A 50 0.08 2.09 -1.97
N LEU A 51 -0.39 1.47 -3.06
CA LEU A 51 -0.73 2.19 -4.28
C LEU A 51 -1.90 3.16 -4.06
N GLU A 52 -2.93 2.73 -3.34
CA GLU A 52 -4.06 3.61 -2.99
C GLU A 52 -3.64 4.78 -2.10
N GLU A 53 -2.75 4.56 -1.13
CA GLU A 53 -2.19 5.65 -0.31
C GLU A 53 -1.39 6.64 -1.17
N ALA A 54 -0.60 6.14 -2.13
CA ALA A 54 0.13 6.99 -3.06
C ALA A 54 -0.81 7.81 -3.97
N ARG A 55 -1.94 7.25 -4.40
CA ARG A 55 -3.00 7.99 -5.13
C ARG A 55 -3.61 9.08 -4.25
N SER A 56 -3.86 8.79 -2.98
CA SER A 56 -4.39 9.78 -2.04
C SER A 56 -3.42 10.96 -1.86
N ILE A 57 -2.11 10.68 -1.74
CA ILE A 57 -1.06 11.71 -1.69
C ILE A 57 -1.05 12.58 -2.96
N TYR A 58 -1.20 11.95 -4.12
CA TYR A 58 -1.30 12.68 -5.37
C TYR A 58 -2.48 13.66 -5.39
N THR A 59 -3.68 13.17 -5.09
CA THR A 59 -4.89 14.00 -5.08
C THR A 59 -4.77 15.15 -4.08
N ALA A 60 -4.19 14.88 -2.90
CA ALA A 60 -3.92 15.92 -1.90
C ALA A 60 -2.93 16.98 -2.43
N LEU A 61 -1.85 16.56 -3.09
CA LEU A 61 -0.89 17.50 -3.68
C LEU A 61 -1.52 18.36 -4.78
N GLN A 62 -2.37 17.79 -5.65
CA GLN A 62 -3.09 18.59 -6.64
C GLN A 62 -4.03 19.58 -5.97
N ALA A 63 -4.83 19.12 -4.99
CA ALA A 63 -5.79 19.97 -4.28
C ALA A 63 -5.12 21.17 -3.58
N VAL A 64 -3.96 20.96 -2.94
CA VAL A 64 -3.19 22.04 -2.31
C VAL A 64 -2.70 23.07 -3.33
N ASN A 65 -2.31 22.63 -4.54
CA ASN A 65 -1.91 23.56 -5.61
C ASN A 65 -3.12 24.28 -6.23
N ASP A 66 -4.27 23.62 -6.33
CA ASP A 66 -5.52 24.23 -6.76
C ASP A 66 -5.96 25.34 -5.79
N GLU A 67 -5.81 25.10 -4.48
CA GLU A 67 -6.06 26.10 -3.44
C GLU A 67 -5.12 27.30 -3.56
N ASN A 68 -3.82 27.08 -3.76
CA ASN A 68 -2.87 28.17 -3.99
C ASN A 68 -3.27 29.01 -5.21
N TYR A 69 -3.62 28.37 -6.33
CA TYR A 69 -4.06 29.07 -7.53
C TYR A 69 -5.33 29.90 -7.28
N ALA A 70 -6.33 29.34 -6.59
CA ALA A 70 -7.54 30.07 -6.23
C ALA A 70 -7.28 31.30 -5.35
N ASN A 71 -6.22 31.25 -4.53
CA ASN A 71 -5.77 32.35 -3.68
C ASN A 71 -4.78 33.31 -4.36
N GLY A 72 -4.47 33.11 -5.65
CA GLY A 72 -3.50 33.92 -6.38
C GLY A 72 -2.06 33.74 -5.88
N LEU A 73 -1.73 32.55 -5.37
CA LEU A 73 -0.40 32.16 -4.93
C LEU A 73 0.26 31.24 -5.97
N ASP A 74 1.59 31.15 -5.90
CA ASP A 74 2.33 30.19 -6.71
C ASP A 74 2.10 28.75 -6.22
N HIS A 75 2.13 27.80 -7.16
CA HIS A 75 2.15 26.38 -6.82
C HIS A 75 3.41 26.02 -6.02
N TYR A 76 3.33 24.94 -5.25
CA TYR A 76 4.51 24.37 -4.63
C TYR A 76 5.42 23.73 -5.68
N ALA A 77 6.67 24.18 -5.77
CA ALA A 77 7.62 23.69 -6.77
C ALA A 77 8.13 22.25 -6.50
N SER A 78 7.87 21.68 -5.33
CA SER A 78 8.32 20.32 -4.97
C SER A 78 7.46 19.72 -3.87
N VAL A 79 7.51 18.39 -3.73
CA VAL A 79 6.88 17.66 -2.61
C VAL A 79 7.44 18.15 -1.28
N ALA A 80 8.75 18.42 -1.20
CA ALA A 80 9.38 18.89 0.04
C ALA A 80 8.78 20.22 0.53
N ALA A 81 8.41 21.11 -0.40
CA ALA A 81 7.77 22.38 -0.08
C ALA A 81 6.29 22.22 0.32
N ALA A 82 5.58 21.27 -0.31
CA ALA A 82 4.16 21.02 -0.07
C ALA A 82 3.88 20.04 1.09
N LYS A 83 4.88 19.30 1.57
CA LYS A 83 4.70 18.12 2.43
C LYS A 83 3.86 18.40 3.69
N ASP A 84 4.01 19.57 4.29
CA ASP A 84 3.33 19.89 5.55
C ASP A 84 1.83 20.08 5.32
N GLU A 85 1.42 20.67 4.19
CA GLU A 85 0.02 20.78 3.81
C GLU A 85 -0.55 19.43 3.36
N ILE A 86 0.20 18.66 2.58
CA ILE A 86 -0.22 17.33 2.15
C ILE A 86 -0.44 16.41 3.36
N ASN A 87 0.49 16.39 4.32
CA ASN A 87 0.44 15.52 5.49
C ASN A 87 -0.78 15.77 6.38
N LYS A 88 -1.33 17.00 6.38
CA LYS A 88 -2.60 17.30 7.05
C LYS A 88 -3.78 16.58 6.38
N LEU A 89 -3.73 16.42 5.06
CA LEU A 89 -4.81 15.82 4.26
C LEU A 89 -4.75 14.30 4.20
N VAL A 90 -3.55 13.70 4.24
CA VAL A 90 -3.37 12.24 4.10
C VAL A 90 -3.07 11.51 5.40
N SER A 91 -3.17 12.19 6.54
CA SER A 91 -2.99 11.56 7.86
C SER A 91 -3.89 10.31 8.01
N PRO A 92 -3.37 9.18 8.51
CA PRO A 92 -2.09 9.01 9.21
C PRO A 92 -0.91 8.63 8.31
N THR A 93 -1.08 8.57 6.99
CA THR A 93 0.05 8.42 6.06
C THR A 93 0.93 9.68 6.11
N VAL A 94 2.25 9.52 6.06
CA VAL A 94 3.20 10.65 6.17
C VAL A 94 4.14 10.67 4.97
N VAL A 95 4.06 11.71 4.17
CA VAL A 95 4.96 11.97 3.05
C VAL A 95 6.31 12.47 3.57
N THR A 96 7.38 11.83 3.10
CA THR A 96 8.76 12.16 3.48
C THR A 96 9.45 12.98 2.38
N SER A 97 9.36 12.52 1.13
CA SER A 97 9.98 13.17 -0.03
C SER A 97 9.35 12.68 -1.33
N GLY A 98 9.58 13.41 -2.42
CA GLY A 98 9.24 12.95 -3.76
C GLY A 98 9.67 13.92 -4.84
N ASP A 99 9.86 13.37 -6.03
CA ASP A 99 10.27 14.08 -7.24
C ASP A 99 9.09 14.12 -8.21
N ILE A 100 8.66 15.33 -8.54
CA ILE A 100 7.42 15.59 -9.28
C ILE A 100 7.66 16.58 -10.40
N THR A 101 6.93 16.41 -11.50
CA THR A 101 6.93 17.36 -12.60
C THR A 101 5.53 17.89 -12.83
N TYR A 102 5.45 19.22 -12.96
CA TYR A 102 4.22 19.93 -13.25
C TYR A 102 4.14 20.32 -14.72
N LEU A 103 2.91 20.40 -15.22
CA LEU A 103 2.58 20.97 -16.52
C LEU A 103 1.75 22.24 -16.30
N SER A 104 2.21 23.36 -16.87
CA SER A 104 1.39 24.57 -16.95
C SER A 104 0.24 24.32 -17.91
N THR A 105 -0.98 24.54 -17.45
CA THR A 105 -2.18 24.46 -18.30
C THR A 105 -2.61 25.83 -18.82
N ASP A 106 -2.10 26.89 -18.20
CA ASP A 106 -2.27 28.27 -18.64
C ASP A 106 -1.05 28.72 -19.47
N SER A 107 -1.32 29.39 -20.59
CA SER A 107 -0.32 30.03 -21.44
C SER A 107 -0.07 31.50 -21.07
N SER A 108 -0.78 32.04 -20.06
CA SER A 108 -0.60 33.40 -19.54
C SER A 108 0.84 33.67 -19.12
N THR A 109 1.30 34.92 -19.25
CA THR A 109 2.60 35.39 -18.72
C THR A 109 2.54 35.77 -17.24
N ASP A 110 1.36 35.61 -16.60
CA ASP A 110 1.18 35.88 -15.18
C ASP A 110 2.08 34.98 -14.32
N LYS A 111 2.46 35.50 -13.15
CA LYS A 111 3.27 34.75 -12.18
C LYS A 111 2.53 33.54 -11.62
N HIS A 112 1.20 33.66 -11.49
CA HIS A 112 0.33 32.63 -10.92
C HIS A 112 -0.38 31.84 -12.04
N LYS A 113 0.31 30.86 -12.60
CA LYS A 113 -0.30 29.96 -13.61
C LYS A 113 -0.96 28.77 -12.93
N TYR A 114 -2.01 28.24 -13.57
CA TYR A 114 -2.58 26.97 -13.15
C TYR A 114 -1.69 25.80 -13.60
N TYR A 115 -1.30 24.96 -12.64
CA TYR A 115 -0.47 23.79 -12.88
C TYR A 115 -1.24 22.51 -12.55
N THR A 116 -1.13 21.54 -13.46
CA THR A 116 -1.50 20.16 -13.18
C THR A 116 -0.24 19.35 -12.97
N LEU A 117 -0.29 18.37 -12.09
CA LEU A 117 0.79 17.40 -11.95
C LEU A 117 0.84 16.53 -13.21
N LYS A 118 2.02 16.39 -13.79
CA LYS A 118 2.25 15.61 -15.01
C LYS A 118 2.69 14.18 -14.72
N TYR A 119 3.65 14.01 -13.80
CA TYR A 119 4.13 12.69 -13.35
C TYR A 119 4.89 12.78 -12.03
N VAL A 120 4.97 11.65 -11.30
CA VAL A 120 5.81 11.45 -10.10
C VAL A 120 6.90 10.45 -10.40
N GLU A 121 8.16 10.90 -10.41
CA GLU A 121 9.30 10.02 -10.63
C GLU A 121 9.54 9.13 -9.41
N SER A 122 9.45 9.74 -8.23
CA SER A 122 9.63 9.05 -6.95
C SER A 122 8.71 9.65 -5.89
N LEU A 123 8.13 8.80 -5.05
CA LEU A 123 7.42 9.22 -3.85
C LEU A 123 7.80 8.30 -2.70
N THR A 124 8.26 8.89 -1.61
CA THR A 124 8.60 8.20 -0.37
C THR A 124 7.65 8.65 0.73
N PHE A 125 6.98 7.69 1.36
CA PHE A 125 6.06 7.93 2.47
C PHE A 125 6.10 6.80 3.49
N THR A 126 5.68 7.11 4.72
CA THR A 126 5.37 6.12 5.74
C THR A 126 3.89 5.79 5.66
N SER A 127 3.59 4.53 5.33
CA SER A 127 2.22 4.01 5.28
C SER A 127 1.60 3.93 6.67
N GLN A 128 0.27 3.84 6.71
CA GLN A 128 -0.51 3.69 7.94
C GLN A 128 -0.11 2.45 8.77
N ASP A 129 0.53 1.45 8.14
CA ASP A 129 1.04 0.26 8.84
C ASP A 129 2.48 0.41 9.36
N GLY A 130 3.07 1.59 9.23
CA GLY A 130 4.44 1.91 9.66
C GLY A 130 5.54 1.58 8.64
N SER A 131 5.17 1.00 7.49
CA SER A 131 6.13 0.69 6.43
C SER A 131 6.60 1.96 5.72
N THR A 132 7.91 2.05 5.47
CA THR A 132 8.44 3.05 4.53
C THR A 132 8.28 2.52 3.11
N VAL A 133 7.51 3.22 2.29
CA VAL A 133 7.19 2.84 0.92
C VAL A 133 7.78 3.85 -0.04
N VAL A 134 8.43 3.34 -1.08
CA VAL A 134 8.93 4.09 -2.24
C VAL A 134 8.21 3.60 -3.49
N VAL A 135 7.45 4.49 -4.09
CA VAL A 135 6.76 4.26 -5.37
C VAL A 135 7.46 5.03 -6.47
N SER A 136 7.59 4.42 -7.64
CA SER A 136 8.07 5.08 -8.86
C SER A 136 7.07 4.85 -9.98
N MET A 137 6.86 5.85 -10.82
CA MET A 137 6.11 5.67 -12.07
C MET A 137 7.08 5.33 -13.19
N LYS A 138 6.83 4.23 -13.92
CA LYS A 138 7.50 4.03 -15.22
C LYS A 138 6.85 5.00 -16.20
N THR A 139 7.56 6.05 -16.60
CA THR A 139 7.07 6.94 -17.67
C THR A 139 7.08 6.13 -18.98
N ASP A 140 5.93 5.98 -19.62
CA ASP A 140 5.81 5.48 -21.01
C ASP A 140 6.03 6.62 -22.04
N GLY A 141 6.45 7.80 -21.58
CA GLY A 141 6.59 9.00 -22.40
C GLY A 141 5.27 9.70 -22.73
N SER A 142 4.11 9.16 -22.35
CA SER A 142 2.79 9.74 -22.65
C SER A 142 2.41 10.88 -21.71
N GLY A 143 3.13 11.06 -20.59
CA GLY A 143 2.93 12.16 -19.66
C GLY A 143 1.54 12.18 -19.00
N SER A 144 0.81 11.07 -19.06
CA SER A 144 -0.48 10.88 -18.43
C SER A 144 -0.32 10.12 -17.12
N TRP A 145 -1.04 10.55 -16.10
CA TRP A 145 -1.25 9.79 -14.88
C TRP A 145 -2.13 8.59 -15.18
N ASP A 146 -1.54 7.56 -15.77
CA ASP A 146 -2.13 6.24 -15.67
C ASP A 146 -1.49 5.55 -14.48
N THR A 147 -2.22 5.55 -13.39
CA THR A 147 -1.89 4.84 -12.16
C THR A 147 -1.76 3.31 -12.35
N ASP A 148 -2.20 2.76 -13.48
CA ASP A 148 -1.89 1.39 -13.89
C ASP A 148 -0.39 1.21 -14.24
N THR A 149 0.35 2.32 -14.40
CA THR A 149 1.81 2.34 -14.62
C THR A 149 2.63 2.58 -13.34
N MET A 150 1.98 2.79 -12.19
CA MET A 150 2.68 2.93 -10.91
C MET A 150 3.27 1.60 -10.47
N THR A 151 4.57 1.58 -10.23
CA THR A 151 5.30 0.41 -9.75
C THR A 151 5.89 0.69 -8.37
N ILE A 152 5.69 -0.24 -7.43
CA ILE A 152 6.38 -0.17 -6.15
C ILE A 152 7.82 -0.60 -6.38
N THR A 153 8.75 0.34 -6.23
CA THR A 153 10.18 0.09 -6.47
C THR A 153 10.88 -0.40 -5.21
N ALA A 154 10.42 0.04 -4.04
CA ALA A 154 10.82 -0.55 -2.76
C ALA A 154 9.74 -0.33 -1.70
N ALA A 155 9.36 -1.37 -0.95
CA ALA A 155 8.61 -1.22 0.29
C ALA A 155 9.41 -1.91 1.40
N LYS A 156 9.85 -1.15 2.40
CA LYS A 156 10.61 -1.65 3.54
C LYS A 156 9.82 -1.39 4.82
N GLN A 157 9.41 -2.46 5.50
CA GLN A 157 8.86 -2.34 6.84
C GLN A 157 9.92 -1.74 7.78
N THR A 158 9.56 -0.66 8.47
CA THR A 158 10.44 -0.04 9.48
C THR A 158 10.37 -0.92 10.73
N GLY A 159 11.27 -1.90 10.82
CA GLY A 159 11.52 -2.66 12.05
C GLY A 159 10.58 -3.85 12.31
N ASN A 160 10.77 -4.95 11.59
CA ASN A 160 10.89 -6.26 12.24
C ASN A 160 11.67 -7.19 11.31
N GLY A 161 12.79 -7.74 11.81
CA GLY A 161 13.67 -8.59 11.03
C GLY A 161 13.04 -9.97 10.83
N ASN A 162 12.43 -10.20 9.66
CA ASN A 162 12.48 -11.45 8.91
C ASN A 162 11.75 -11.26 7.58
N GLY A 163 12.42 -11.46 6.43
CA GLY A 163 11.71 -11.39 5.15
C GLY A 163 12.61 -11.09 3.96
N THR A 164 13.11 -12.18 3.38
CA THR A 164 13.87 -12.28 2.14
C THR A 164 13.22 -11.60 0.93
N GLY A 165 14.03 -10.88 0.15
CA GLY A 165 13.95 -10.88 -1.31
C GLY A 165 12.96 -9.91 -1.96
N THR A 166 13.41 -8.69 -2.23
CA THR A 166 12.90 -7.88 -3.34
C THR A 166 13.30 -8.54 -4.67
N GLY A 167 12.46 -9.45 -5.16
CA GLY A 167 12.52 -10.02 -6.51
C GLY A 167 11.27 -9.63 -7.28
N GLY A 168 11.38 -8.62 -8.14
CA GLY A 168 10.26 -8.11 -8.93
C GLY A 168 10.66 -7.10 -9.99
N GLY A 169 11.82 -7.29 -10.63
CA GLY A 169 12.16 -6.53 -11.83
C GLY A 169 11.30 -7.01 -13.00
N SER A 170 10.31 -6.22 -13.41
CA SER A 170 9.64 -6.44 -14.69
C SER A 170 10.54 -5.95 -15.82
N GLY A 171 11.11 -6.93 -16.54
CA GLY A 171 11.82 -6.71 -17.78
C GLY A 171 10.90 -6.10 -18.84
N SER A 172 11.42 -5.14 -19.58
CA SER A 172 10.88 -4.79 -20.90
C SER A 172 12.00 -5.00 -21.89
N GLY A 173 11.81 -6.01 -22.76
CA GLY A 173 12.72 -6.35 -23.83
C GLY A 173 12.69 -5.26 -24.89
N SER A 174 13.86 -4.71 -25.19
CA SER A 174 14.08 -3.91 -26.40
C SER A 174 14.11 -4.87 -27.59
N GLY A 175 13.21 -4.65 -28.53
CA GLY A 175 13.13 -5.36 -29.80
C GLY A 175 12.88 -4.38 -30.93
N ASN A 176 13.99 -4.01 -31.57
CA ASN A 176 14.17 -3.32 -32.86
C ASN A 176 13.89 -1.81 -32.95
#